data_AF-A0A514EBM1-F1
#
_entry.id   AF-A0A514EBM1-F1
#
_cell.length_a   1.000
_cell.length_b   1.000
_cell.length_c   1.000
_cell.angle_alpha   90.00
_cell.angle_beta   90.00
_cell.angle_gamma   90.00
#
_symmetry.space_group_name_H-M   'P 1'
#
loop_
_entity.id
_entity.type
_entity.pdbx_description
1 polymer ?
#
loop_
_entity_poly.entity_id
_entity_poly.type
_entity_poly.pdbx_seq_one_letter_code
_entity_poly.pdbx_strand_id
1 'polypeptide(L)' 'MARVLTCIDPVPAQDGTCTTTAWLDQSSWVDMLPTVAQANEVGAMFFTSVMAVAVAKRLLFPPEEREIR' A
#
# COMPACT_ATOMS: atom_id res chain seq x y z
N MET A 1 8.69 11.89 5.45
CA MET A 1 9.59 10.97 4.72
C MET A 1 10.53 10.28 5.70
N ALA A 2 10.36 8.96 5.87
CA ALA A 2 11.22 8.14 6.73
C ALA A 2 12.56 7.89 6.01
N ARG A 3 13.66 8.03 6.74
CA ARG A 3 15.01 7.79 6.23
C ARG A 3 15.58 6.54 6.89
N VAL A 4 16.23 5.70 6.11
CA VAL A 4 16.89 4.49 6.60
C VAL A 4 18.39 4.65 6.40
N LEU A 5 19.17 4.29 7.42
CA LEU A 5 20.62 4.23 7.31
C LEU A 5 20.99 2.96 6.56
N THR A 6 21.62 3.09 5.40
CA THR A 6 21.98 1.95 4.54
C THR A 6 23.46 1.93 4.22
N CYS A 7 23.99 0.72 4.11
CA CYS A 7 25.33 0.46 3.58
C CYS A 7 25.37 0.70 2.07
N ILE A 8 26.30 1.54 1.62
CA ILE A 8 26.49 1.84 0.19
C ILE A 8 27.88 1.38 -0.31
N ASP A 9 28.57 0.55 0.46
CA ASP A 9 29.84 -0.02 0.06
C ASP A 9 29.66 -0.96 -1.15
N PRO A 10 30.51 -0.88 -2.18
CA PRO A 10 30.44 -1.76 -3.35
C PRO A 10 30.74 -3.22 -2.99
N VAL A 11 31.51 -3.45 -1.92
CA VAL A 11 31.75 -4.77 -1.33
C VAL A 11 31.71 -4.60 0.19
N PRO A 12 30.55 -4.83 0.84
CA PRO A 12 30.46 -4.75 2.29
C PRO A 12 31.33 -5.85 2.92
N ALA A 13 31.89 -5.57 4.09
CA ALA A 13 32.68 -6.54 4.82
C ALA A 13 31.78 -7.71 5.28
N GLN A 14 32.32 -8.93 5.21
CA GLN A 14 31.57 -10.17 5.53
C GLN A 14 31.17 -10.27 7.02
N ASP A 15 31.80 -9.46 7.87
CA ASP A 15 31.49 -9.32 9.29
C ASP A 15 30.30 -8.38 9.56
N GLY A 16 29.69 -7.83 8.51
CA GLY A 16 28.56 -6.89 8.61
C GLY A 16 28.99 -5.47 8.94
N THR A 17 30.30 -5.17 8.96
CA THR A 17 30.78 -3.81 9.13
C THR A 17 30.71 -3.03 7.82
N CYS A 18 30.51 -1.72 7.95
CA CYS A 18 30.24 -0.83 6.83
C CYS A 18 31.13 0.39 6.94
N THR A 19 31.92 0.65 5.90
CA THR A 19 32.85 1.77 5.84
C THR A 19 32.16 3.05 5.41
N THR A 20 31.18 2.96 4.50
CA THR A 20 30.36 4.09 4.08
C THR A 20 28.87 3.81 4.24
N THR A 21 28.21 4.70 4.98
CA THR A 21 26.77 4.67 5.23
C THR A 21 26.13 5.97 4.78
N ALA A 22 24.98 5.87 4.13
CA ALA A 22 24.18 7.03 3.74
C ALA A 22 22.75 6.89 4.25
N TRP A 23 22.13 8.03 4.57
CA TRP A 23 20.70 8.11 4.82
C TRP A 23 19.98 8.16 3.49
N LEU A 24 19.25 7.09 3.14
CA LEU A 24 18.40 7.05 1.95
C LEU A 24 16.96 7.35 2.33
N ASP A 25 16.28 8.14 1.50
CA ASP A 25 14.84 8.34 1.61
C ASP A 25 14.13 7.04 1.23
N GLN A 26 13.29 6.53 2.13
CA GLN A 26 12.55 5.29 1.91
C GLN A 26 11.38 5.56 0.96
N SER A 27 11.29 4.79 -0.15
CA SER A 27 10.15 4.88 -1.07
C SER A 27 8.86 4.49 -0.33
N SER A 28 8.04 5.49 -0.01
CA SER A 28 6.73 5.32 0.62
C SER A 28 5.65 5.29 -0.45
N TRP A 29 4.87 4.20 -0.50
CA TRP A 29 3.67 4.13 -1.33
C TRP A 29 2.51 4.96 -0.75
N VAL A 30 2.67 5.49 0.47
CA VAL A 30 1.65 6.24 1.21
C VAL A 30 1.71 7.73 0.89
N ASP A 31 2.89 8.27 0.53
CA ASP A 31 3.10 9.71 0.44
C ASP A 31 2.89 10.32 -0.96
N MET A 32 2.72 9.55 -2.05
CA MET A 32 2.59 10.14 -3.38
C MET A 32 1.74 9.30 -4.34
N LEU A 33 0.54 9.78 -4.62
CA LEU A 33 -0.04 9.68 -5.96
C LEU A 33 0.31 11.01 -6.65
N PRO A 34 1.47 11.13 -7.31
CA PRO A 34 2.02 12.41 -7.78
C PRO A 34 1.17 13.07 -8.87
N THR A 35 0.20 12.35 -9.46
CA THR A 35 -0.67 12.87 -10.53
C THR A 35 -2.13 12.48 -10.30
N VAL A 36 -3.06 13.33 -10.78
CA VAL A 36 -4.51 13.06 -10.78
C VAL A 36 -4.84 11.75 -11.51
N ALA A 37 -4.08 11.42 -12.56
CA ALA A 37 -4.25 10.17 -13.30
C ALA A 37 -4.03 8.93 -12.42
N GLN A 38 -2.95 8.92 -11.64
CA GLN A 38 -2.68 7.84 -10.68
C GLN A 38 -3.73 7.76 -9.57
N ALA A 39 -4.19 8.90 -9.06
CA ALA A 39 -5.24 8.92 -8.05
C ALA A 39 -6.56 8.33 -8.57
N ASN A 40 -6.90 8.54 -9.84
CA ASN A 40 -8.06 7.94 -10.47
C ASN A 40 -7.91 6.42 -10.63
N GLU A 41 -6.74 5.93 -11.02
CA GLU A 41 -6.50 4.49 -11.17
C GLU A 41 -6.59 3.75 -9.83
N VAL A 42 -5.88 4.24 -8.80
CA VAL A 42 -5.88 3.63 -7.47
C VAL A 42 -7.23 3.79 -6.79
N GLY A 43 -7.87 4.96 -6.92
CA GLY A 43 -9.21 5.19 -6.42
C GLY A 43 -10.24 4.23 -7.03
N ALA A 44 -10.22 4.06 -8.35
CA ALA A 44 -11.12 3.13 -9.04
C ALA A 44 -10.90 1.68 -8.57
N MET A 45 -9.66 1.22 -8.45
CA MET A 45 -9.34 -0.12 -7.94
C MET A 45 -9.80 -0.32 -6.49
N PHE A 46 -9.60 0.69 -5.63
CA PHE A 46 -10.06 0.63 -4.25
C PHE A 46 -11.59 0.51 -4.16
N PHE A 47 -12.34 1.41 -4.81
CA PHE A 47 -13.80 1.39 -4.74
C PHE A 47 -14.42 0.14 -5.37
N THR A 48 -13.87 -0.33 -6.48
CA THR A 48 -14.34 -1.58 -7.11
C THR A 48 -14.11 -2.79 -6.21
N SER A 49 -12.97 -2.87 -5.52
CA SER A 49 -12.70 -3.95 -4.56
C SER A 49 -13.69 -3.94 -3.38
N VAL A 50 -13.97 -2.76 -2.82
CA VAL A 50 -14.94 -2.61 -1.72
C VAL A 50 -16.34 -3.00 -2.18
N MET A 51 -16.76 -2.59 -3.39
CA MET A 51 -18.06 -2.96 -3.94
C MET A 51 -18.17 -4.46 -4.21
N ALA A 52 -17.12 -5.08 -4.74
CA ALA A 52 -17.08 -6.53 -4.95
C ALA A 52 -17.26 -7.30 -3.63
N VAL A 53 -16.59 -6.86 -2.56
CA VAL A 53 -16.76 -7.44 -1.22
C VAL A 53 -18.18 -7.21 -0.69
N ALA A 54 -18.76 -6.02 -0.87
CA ALA A 54 -20.11 -5.73 -0.44
C ALA A 54 -21.16 -6.60 -1.14
N VAL A 55 -21.02 -6.79 -2.46
CA VAL A 55 -21.89 -7.69 -3.25
C VAL A 55 -21.70 -9.14 -2.83
N ALA A 56 -20.45 -9.58 -2.70
CA ALA A 56 -20.15 -10.94 -2.24
C ALA A 56 -20.79 -11.20 -0.86
N LYS A 57 -20.71 -10.25 0.07
CA LYS A 57 -21.39 -10.36 1.37
C LYS A 57 -22.91 -10.45 1.22
N ARG A 58 -23.52 -9.63 0.36
CA ARG A 58 -24.97 -9.66 0.15
C ARG A 58 -25.45 -10.97 -0.52
N LEU A 59 -24.63 -11.57 -1.38
CA LEU A 59 -24.93 -12.85 -2.01
C LEU A 59 -24.78 -14.03 -1.03
N LEU A 60 -23.72 -14.01 -0.20
CA LEU A 60 -23.47 -15.08 0.78
C LEU A 60 -24.36 -14.96 2.02
N PHE A 61 -24.75 -13.73 2.39
CA PHE A 61 -25.62 -13.42 3.52
C PHE A 61 -26.76 -12.55 3.01
N PRO A 62 -27.79 -13.16 2.40
CA PRO A 62 -28.97 -12.42 1.96
C PRO A 62 -29.59 -11.71 3.17
N PRO A 63 -29.97 -10.43 3.05
CA PRO A 63 -30.63 -9.74 4.13
C PRO A 63 -31.95 -10.46 4.43
N GLU A 64 -32.18 -10.82 5.69
CA GLU A 64 -33.48 -11.32 6.14
C GLU A 64 -34.55 -10.32 5.71
N GLU A 65 -35.57 -10.83 5.00
CA GLU A 65 -36.72 -10.10 4.55
C GLU A 65 -37.40 -9.51 5.79
N ARG A 66 -37.10 -8.25 6.11
CA ARG A 66 -37.85 -7.53 7.15
C ARG A 66 -39.25 -7.34 6.58
N GLU A 67 -40.16 -8.24 6.97
CA GLU A 67 -41.60 -8.03 6.82
C GLU A 67 -41.92 -6.63 7.34
N ILE A 68 -42.26 -5.73 6.41
CA ILE A 68 -42.80 -4.43 6.74
C ILE A 68 -44.21 -4.70 7.28
N ARG A 69 -44.36 -4.64 8.59
CA ARG A 69 -45.66 -4.66 9.27
C ARG A 69 -46.22 -3.25 9.40
#